data_AF-A0A257UKH7-F1
#
_entry.id   AF-A0A257UKH7-F1
#
_cell.length_a   1.000
_cell.length_b   1.000
_cell.length_c   1.000
_cell.angle_alpha   90.00
_cell.angle_beta   90.00
_cell.angle_gamma   90.00
#
_symmetry.space_group_name_H-M   'P 1'
#
loop_
_entity.id
_entity.type
_entity.pdbx_description
1 polymer ?
#
loop_
_entity_poly.entity_id
_entity_poly.type
_entity_poly.pdbx_seq_one_letter_code
_entity_poly.pdbx_strand_id
1 'polypeptide(L)'
;MLLRLPGIRSPRFKERRSGCIPSLPRMISDEQAKRIFLEMGFHLLPREWAQVRLYMDLLLKWNRRVNLTRIIEEEAICQEHFGESFYISQRLPLGCQAVLDVGSGAGFPGLAVKIRRPQLRLTLVE
;
A
#
# COMPACT_ATOMS: atom_id res chain seq x y z
N MET A 1 -47.02 -30.23 7.50
CA MET A 1 -47.81 -29.38 6.58
C MET A 1 -47.60 -27.94 6.99
N LEU A 2 -46.70 -27.21 6.31
CA LEU A 2 -46.55 -25.76 6.42
C LEU A 2 -46.04 -25.21 5.08
N LEU A 3 -47.04 -24.73 4.34
CA LEU A 3 -47.15 -23.87 3.17
C LEU A 3 -45.87 -23.20 2.64
N ARG A 4 -45.53 -23.50 1.37
CA ARG A 4 -44.60 -22.73 0.54
C ARG A 4 -45.28 -21.45 0.04
N LEU A 5 -44.69 -20.29 0.31
CA LEU A 5 -45.03 -19.03 -0.36
C LEU A 5 -44.30 -18.95 -1.72
N PRO A 6 -44.97 -18.54 -2.82
CA PRO A 6 -44.33 -18.34 -4.11
C PRO A 6 -43.78 -16.91 -4.22
N GLY A 7 -42.60 -16.73 -4.83
CA GLY A 7 -42.36 -15.48 -5.58
C GLY A 7 -41.13 -14.61 -5.29
N ILE A 8 -40.06 -15.10 -4.65
CA ILE A 8 -38.79 -14.35 -4.65
C ILE A 8 -37.80 -15.04 -5.58
N ARG A 9 -37.65 -14.50 -6.80
CA ARG A 9 -36.56 -14.90 -7.70
C ARG A 9 -35.25 -14.44 -7.07
N SER A 10 -34.41 -15.37 -6.66
CA SER A 10 -33.01 -15.09 -6.35
C SER A 10 -32.33 -14.48 -7.58
N PRO A 11 -31.48 -13.45 -7.42
CA PRO A 11 -30.72 -12.92 -8.54
C PRO A 11 -29.84 -14.04 -9.07
N ARG A 12 -30.06 -14.43 -10.33
CA ARG A 12 -29.19 -15.34 -11.07
C ARG A 12 -27.83 -14.66 -11.20
N PHE A 13 -26.92 -14.99 -10.29
CA PHE A 13 -25.51 -14.67 -10.44
C PHE A 13 -25.03 -15.44 -11.67
N LYS A 14 -24.84 -14.74 -12.79
CA LYS A 14 -24.20 -15.33 -13.97
C LYS A 14 -22.78 -15.68 -13.53
N GLU A 15 -22.52 -16.97 -13.33
CA GLU A 15 -21.18 -17.53 -13.28
C GLU A 15 -20.41 -17.04 -14.52
N ARG A 16 -19.55 -16.05 -14.31
CA ARG A 16 -18.59 -15.62 -15.33
C ARG A 16 -17.49 -16.68 -15.34
N ARG A 17 -17.34 -17.25 -16.53
CA ARG A 17 -16.40 -18.27 -16.96
C ARG A 17 -15.03 -18.15 -16.30
N SER A 18 -14.52 -19.32 -15.92
CA SER A 18 -13.14 -19.68 -15.61
C SER A 18 -12.11 -18.87 -16.40
N GLY A 19 -11.45 -17.96 -15.69
CA GLY A 19 -10.19 -17.32 -16.04
C GLY A 19 -9.44 -17.07 -14.74
N CYS A 20 -8.14 -17.34 -14.70
CA CYS A 20 -7.24 -17.31 -13.53
C CYS A 20 -7.78 -16.48 -12.35
N ILE A 21 -8.00 -17.15 -11.21
CA ILE A 21 -8.09 -16.45 -9.93
C ILE A 21 -6.77 -15.66 -9.82
N PRO A 22 -6.78 -14.31 -9.75
CA PRO A 22 -5.57 -13.57 -9.45
C PRO A 22 -5.06 -14.14 -8.14
N SER A 23 -3.85 -14.69 -8.14
CA SER A 23 -3.23 -15.19 -6.90
C SER A 23 -3.36 -14.09 -5.85
N LEU A 24 -3.87 -14.44 -4.67
CA LEU A 24 -3.86 -13.50 -3.55
C LEU A 24 -2.42 -13.03 -3.36
N PRO A 25 -2.18 -11.72 -3.19
CA PRO A 25 -0.83 -11.20 -3.02
C PRO A 25 -0.18 -11.94 -1.85
N ARG A 26 1.10 -12.29 -2.01
CA ARG A 26 1.86 -13.02 -1.01
C ARG A 26 2.07 -12.10 0.20
N MET A 27 1.35 -12.39 1.26
CA MET A 27 1.48 -11.69 2.54
C MET A 27 2.74 -12.21 3.26
N ILE A 28 3.48 -11.29 3.91
CA ILE A 28 4.68 -11.63 4.69
C ILE A 28 4.51 -11.18 6.14
N SER A 29 5.15 -11.89 7.07
CA SER A 29 5.09 -11.53 8.49
C SER A 29 5.75 -10.17 8.76
N ASP A 30 5.40 -9.54 9.88
CA ASP A 30 6.01 -8.28 10.33
C ASP A 30 7.53 -8.37 10.45
N GLU A 31 8.03 -9.50 10.91
CA GLU A 31 9.45 -9.79 11.06
C GLU A 31 10.14 -9.89 9.69
N GLN A 32 9.49 -10.52 8.71
CA GLN A 32 10.01 -10.62 7.34
C GLN A 32 10.06 -9.23 6.68
N ALA A 33 8.97 -8.48 6.75
CA ALA A 33 8.91 -7.13 6.19
C ALA A 33 9.93 -6.18 6.84
N LYS A 34 10.05 -6.19 8.17
CA LYS A 34 11.09 -5.41 8.87
C LYS A 34 12.50 -5.81 8.45
N ARG A 35 12.74 -7.09 8.17
CA ARG A 35 14.04 -7.58 7.71
C ARG A 35 14.43 -7.00 6.35
N ILE A 36 13.49 -6.88 5.42
CA ILE A 36 13.72 -6.22 4.13
C ILE A 36 14.22 -4.79 4.36
N PHE A 37 13.54 -4.01 5.21
CA PHE A 37 13.98 -2.65 5.52
C PHE A 37 15.37 -2.61 6.15
N LEU A 38 15.67 -3.55 7.07
CA LEU A 38 16.99 -3.66 7.69
C LEU A 38 18.09 -3.98 6.67
N GLU A 39 17.85 -4.90 5.75
CA GLU A 39 18.78 -5.26 4.67
C GLU A 39 19.02 -4.08 3.71
N MET A 40 18.02 -3.22 3.53
CA MET A 40 18.15 -1.95 2.80
C MET A 40 18.81 -0.82 3.62
N GLY A 41 19.19 -1.07 4.87
CA GLY A 41 19.83 -0.08 5.74
C GLY A 41 18.86 0.85 6.49
N PHE A 42 17.60 0.49 6.61
CA PHE A 42 16.57 1.26 7.31
C PHE A 42 16.15 0.58 8.62
N HIS A 43 16.45 1.23 9.74
CA HIS A 43 15.90 0.88 11.05
C HIS A 43 14.64 1.71 11.29
N LEU A 44 13.48 1.05 11.25
CA LEU A 44 12.19 1.70 11.45
C LEU A 44 11.88 1.80 12.95
N LEU A 45 11.52 3.00 13.39
CA LEU A 45 10.94 3.21 14.71
C LEU A 45 9.54 2.56 14.77
N PRO A 46 9.03 2.21 15.97
CA PRO A 46 7.69 1.61 16.12
C PRO A 46 6.58 2.42 15.45
N ARG A 47 6.66 3.77 15.53
CA ARG A 47 5.73 4.68 14.86
C ARG A 47 5.78 4.53 13.34
N GLU A 48 6.98 4.51 12.77
CA GLU A 48 7.18 4.41 11.32
C GLU A 48 6.68 3.07 10.80
N TRP A 49 6.98 1.99 11.53
CA TRP A 49 6.46 0.66 11.22
C TRP A 49 4.94 0.62 11.21
N ALA A 50 4.29 1.15 12.25
CA ALA A 50 2.84 1.19 12.33
C ALA A 50 2.21 1.97 11.16
N GLN A 51 2.84 3.08 10.75
CA GLN A 51 2.39 3.86 9.60
C GLN A 51 2.59 3.13 8.27
N VAL A 52 3.74 2.47 8.08
CA VAL A 52 4.01 1.66 6.88
C VAL A 52 3.00 0.53 6.75
N ARG A 53 2.73 -0.22 7.82
CA ARG A 53 1.74 -1.30 7.81
C ARG A 53 0.33 -0.80 7.50
N LEU A 54 -0.11 0.23 8.20
CA LEU A 54 -1.42 0.84 7.93
C LEU A 54 -1.55 1.29 6.48
N TYR A 55 -0.49 1.91 5.94
CA TYR A 55 -0.49 2.39 4.56
C TYR A 55 -0.54 1.23 3.57
N MET A 56 0.29 0.20 3.75
CA MET A 56 0.33 -0.97 2.89
C MET A 56 -1.03 -1.69 2.85
N ASP A 57 -1.70 -1.84 4.00
CA ASP A 57 -3.05 -2.39 4.08
C ASP A 57 -4.06 -1.55 3.27
N LEU A 58 -3.99 -0.22 3.39
CA LEU A 58 -4.84 0.70 2.64
C LEU A 58 -4.55 0.63 1.14
N LEU A 59 -3.28 0.62 0.75
CA LEU A 59 -2.83 0.51 -0.64
C LEU A 59 -3.40 -0.76 -1.26
N LEU A 60 -3.17 -1.93 -0.65
CA LEU A 60 -3.66 -3.22 -1.15
C LEU A 60 -5.19 -3.27 -1.19
N LYS A 61 -5.87 -2.70 -0.18
CA LYS A 61 -7.32 -2.63 -0.14
C LYS A 61 -7.89 -1.82 -1.30
N TRP A 62 -7.34 -0.65 -1.58
CA TRP A 62 -7.82 0.23 -2.65
C TRP A 62 -7.33 -0.20 -4.03
N ASN A 63 -6.17 -0.85 -4.13
CA ASN A 63 -5.66 -1.37 -5.39
C ASN A 63 -6.63 -2.36 -6.05
N ARG A 64 -7.30 -3.19 -5.23
CA ARG A 64 -8.36 -4.11 -5.69
C ARG A 64 -9.57 -3.42 -6.34
N ARG A 65 -9.74 -2.11 -6.13
CA ARG A 65 -10.89 -1.34 -6.63
C ARG A 65 -10.52 -0.46 -7.84
N VAL A 66 -9.36 0.18 -7.81
CA VAL A 66 -9.02 1.25 -8.75
C VAL A 66 -7.64 1.12 -9.41
N ASN A 67 -6.91 0.02 -9.16
CA ASN A 67 -5.59 -0.24 -9.76
C ASN A 67 -4.59 0.93 -9.58
N LEU A 68 -4.32 1.28 -8.33
CA LEU A 68 -3.34 2.29 -7.90
C LEU A 68 -1.90 1.96 -8.30
N THR A 69 -1.53 0.68 -8.35
CA THR A 69 -0.19 0.22 -8.71
C THR A 69 -0.21 -1.21 -9.24
N ARG A 70 0.75 -1.53 -10.11
CA ARG A 70 0.99 -2.89 -10.59
C ARG A 70 1.71 -3.76 -9.56
N ILE A 71 2.35 -3.15 -8.57
CA ILE A 71 3.11 -3.85 -7.52
C ILE A 71 2.15 -4.20 -6.38
N ILE A 72 1.89 -5.49 -6.20
CA ILE A 72 0.91 -5.98 -5.23
C ILE A 72 1.49 -6.95 -4.20
N GLU A 73 2.71 -7.44 -4.42
CA GLU A 73 3.41 -8.32 -3.48
C GLU A 73 3.97 -7.47 -2.33
N GLU A 74 3.71 -7.87 -1.07
CA GLU A 74 4.12 -7.05 0.09
C GLU A 74 5.63 -6.84 0.15
N GLU A 75 6.42 -7.85 -0.22
CA GLU A 75 7.87 -7.75 -0.31
C GLU A 75 8.31 -6.67 -1.31
N ALA A 76 7.72 -6.68 -2.50
CA ALA A 76 7.99 -5.68 -3.54
C ALA A 76 7.50 -4.29 -3.13
N ILE A 77 6.35 -4.18 -2.45
CA ILE A 77 5.89 -2.91 -1.88
C ILE A 77 6.89 -2.37 -0.84
N CYS A 78 7.44 -3.22 0.02
CA CYS A 78 8.47 -2.81 0.98
C CYS A 78 9.71 -2.26 0.28
N GLN A 79 10.19 -2.93 -0.78
CA GLN A 79 11.41 -2.55 -1.49
C GLN A 79 11.20 -1.33 -2.39
N GLU A 80 10.27 -1.42 -3.33
CA GLU A 80 10.09 -0.47 -4.43
C GLU A 80 9.34 0.78 -3.99
N HIS A 81 8.25 0.64 -3.23
CA HIS A 81 7.47 1.81 -2.82
C HIS A 81 8.05 2.48 -1.58
N PHE A 82 8.22 1.73 -0.48
CA PHE A 82 8.71 2.32 0.77
C PHE A 82 10.22 2.49 0.80
N GLY A 83 10.98 1.46 0.41
CA GLY A 83 12.44 1.46 0.47
C GLY A 83 13.07 2.56 -0.38
N GLU A 84 12.68 2.67 -1.66
CA GLU A 84 13.17 3.75 -2.53
C GLU A 84 12.76 5.14 -2.03
N SER A 85 11.52 5.28 -1.54
CA SER A 85 11.06 6.54 -0.94
C SER A 85 11.83 6.91 0.33
N PHE A 86 12.19 5.94 1.15
CA PHE A 86 13.02 6.15 2.35
C PHE A 86 14.44 6.55 1.97
N TYR A 87 14.99 5.96 0.91
CA TYR A 87 16.27 6.36 0.34
C TYR A 87 16.27 7.81 -0.13
N ILE A 88 15.18 8.27 -0.77
CA ILE A 88 14.97 9.68 -1.12
C ILE A 88 14.89 10.56 0.13
N SER A 89 14.14 10.13 1.16
CA SER A 89 13.95 10.90 2.39
C SER A 89 15.26 11.24 3.11
N GLN A 90 16.28 10.38 3.02
CA GLN A 90 17.61 10.60 3.60
C GLN A 90 18.47 11.58 2.80
N ARG A 91 18.16 11.80 1.52
CA ARG A 91 18.89 12.68 0.61
C ARG A 91 18.34 14.10 0.57
N LEU A 92 17.17 14.31 1.15
CA LEU A 92 16.63 15.67 1.30
C LEU A 92 17.57 16.50 2.19
N PRO A 93 17.82 17.78 1.85
CA PRO A 93 18.64 18.65 2.68
C PRO A 93 18.16 18.70 4.13
N LEU A 94 19.07 18.79 5.10
CA LEU A 94 18.72 18.80 6.53
C LEU A 94 17.72 19.93 6.86
N GLY A 95 17.89 21.10 6.25
CA GLY A 95 17.00 22.26 6.38
C GLY A 95 15.79 22.28 5.45
N CYS A 96 15.54 21.21 4.69
CA CYS A 96 14.35 21.09 3.86
C CYS A 96 13.09 21.15 4.75
N GLN A 97 12.22 22.11 4.47
CA GLN A 97 10.97 22.31 5.22
C GLN A 97 9.72 21.92 4.44
N ALA A 98 9.80 21.91 3.11
CA ALA A 98 8.65 21.64 2.25
C ALA A 98 9.06 20.80 1.04
N VAL A 99 8.19 19.90 0.63
CA VAL A 99 8.35 19.04 -0.54
C VAL A 99 7.04 19.08 -1.33
N LEU A 100 7.18 19.21 -2.64
CA LEU A 100 6.10 19.01 -3.61
C LEU A 100 6.37 17.70 -4.35
N ASP A 101 5.42 16.79 -4.33
CA ASP A 101 5.46 15.54 -5.08
C ASP A 101 4.45 15.62 -6.23
N VAL A 102 4.95 15.62 -7.47
CA VAL A 102 4.15 15.80 -8.69
C VAL A 102 3.99 14.47 -9.39
N GLY A 103 2.76 14.06 -9.66
CA GLY A 103 2.45 12.74 -10.21
C GLY A 103 2.53 11.65 -9.14
N SER A 104 2.16 11.98 -7.90
CA SER A 104 2.33 11.08 -6.76
C SER A 104 1.47 9.81 -6.83
N GLY A 105 0.42 9.79 -7.69
CA GLY A 105 -0.46 8.66 -7.93
C GLY A 105 -0.98 8.02 -6.64
N ALA A 106 -0.45 6.84 -6.29
CA ALA A 106 -0.78 6.13 -5.06
C ALA A 106 -0.18 6.76 -3.78
N GLY A 107 0.43 7.95 -3.88
CA GLY A 107 1.04 8.72 -2.80
C GLY A 107 2.56 8.52 -2.63
N PHE A 108 3.26 7.97 -3.62
CA PHE A 108 4.70 7.74 -3.58
C PHE A 108 5.45 8.69 -4.53
N PRO A 109 6.64 9.18 -4.14
CA PRO A 109 7.34 8.89 -2.89
C PRO A 109 6.86 9.70 -1.67
N GLY A 110 6.00 10.69 -1.86
CA GLY A 110 5.70 11.73 -0.87
C GLY A 110 5.25 11.21 0.49
N LEU A 111 4.24 10.34 0.56
CA LEU A 111 3.70 9.89 1.85
C LEU A 111 4.70 9.00 2.61
N ALA A 112 5.47 8.17 1.93
CA ALA A 112 6.58 7.43 2.56
C ALA A 112 7.69 8.37 3.05
N VAL A 113 8.02 9.42 2.30
CA VAL A 113 8.93 10.49 2.76
C VAL A 113 8.38 11.17 4.03
N LYS A 114 7.08 11.47 4.09
CA LYS A 114 6.43 12.09 5.27
C LYS A 114 6.47 11.20 6.51
N ILE A 115 6.46 9.87 6.36
CA ILE A 115 6.64 8.93 7.48
C ILE A 115 8.02 9.15 8.13
N ARG A 116 9.09 9.16 7.30
CA ARG A 116 10.49 9.33 7.74
C ARG A 116 10.83 10.75 8.17
N ARG A 117 10.21 11.75 7.56
CA ARG A 117 10.46 13.18 7.79
C ARG A 117 9.14 13.86 8.17
N PRO A 118 8.58 13.57 9.36
CA PRO A 118 7.26 14.05 9.76
C PRO A 118 7.13 15.57 9.79
N GLN A 119 8.24 16.29 9.86
CA GLN A 119 8.26 17.75 9.99
C GLN A 119 8.10 18.47 8.65
N LEU A 120 8.23 17.76 7.52
CA LEU A 120 8.10 18.34 6.19
C LEU A 120 6.67 18.77 5.91
N ARG A 121 6.48 19.99 5.41
CA ARG A 121 5.23 20.40 4.75
C ARG A 121 5.18 19.75 3.37
N LEU A 122 4.45 18.66 3.27
CA LEU A 122 4.33 17.90 2.03
C LEU A 122 3.05 18.32 1.28
N THR A 123 3.19 18.63 0.00
CA THR A 123 2.07 18.78 -0.94
C THR A 123 2.17 17.69 -1.99
N LEU A 124 1.06 17.01 -2.27
CA LEU A 124 0.95 15.99 -3.31
C LEU A 124 0.09 16.56 -4.43
N VAL A 125 0.55 16.42 -5.66
CA VAL A 125 -0.17 16.81 -6.88
C VAL A 125 -0.29 15.60 -7.78
N GLU A 126 -1.46 15.42 -8.37
CA GLU A 126 -1.79 14.47 -9.43
C GLU A 126 -2.32 15.26 -10.63
#